data_AF-A0A7X9DH22-F1
#
_entry.id   AF-A0A7X9DH22-F1
#
_cell.length_a   1.000
_cell.length_b   1.000
_cell.length_c   1.000
_cell.angle_alpha   90.00
_cell.angle_beta   90.00
_cell.angle_gamma   90.00
#
_symmetry.space_group_name_H-M   'P 1'
#
loop_
_entity.id
_entity.type
_entity.pdbx_description
1 polymer ?
#
loop_
_entity_poly.entity_id
_entity_poly.type
_entity_poly.pdbx_seq_one_letter_code
_entity_poly.pdbx_strand_id
1 'polypeptide(L)'
;MKITLLSIGALIFICTACSKTPESVEVSEYTKSFIHNVSLKFDEIDKQEATRGLIAEAKSLTINDNKGKVVWDMSAYSFLQKEKPQTAHPLLWEMAQLNATPGLYQVVHGIYQIRGFDIANMTIIEGKTGWIVVDTLTTKETAMAAFDFFKKNVKKKPIVAIIFTHSHIDHFGGVLGIVTENDVKNKKITVIAPKGFMEEAFSENILLANAMARRAEYQFGQDLPISPTGQIDSGIGKTAAQGSYSIVEPTVTVDTTPTK
;
A
#
# COMPACT_ATOMS: atom_id res chain seq x y z
N MET A 1 -40.00 -57.00 3.57
CA MET A 1 -39.75 -55.82 4.43
C MET A 1 -39.02 -54.78 3.59
N LYS A 2 -39.69 -53.67 3.28
CA LYS A 2 -39.11 -52.54 2.51
C LYS A 2 -38.23 -51.71 3.44
N ILE A 3 -36.99 -51.42 3.04
CA ILE A 3 -36.10 -50.49 3.73
C ILE A 3 -36.34 -49.11 3.12
N THR A 4 -36.89 -48.19 3.92
CA THR A 4 -37.17 -46.81 3.54
C THR A 4 -35.92 -45.97 3.81
N LEU A 5 -35.37 -45.32 2.77
CA LEU A 5 -34.32 -44.30 2.93
C LEU A 5 -34.89 -43.09 3.68
N LEU A 6 -34.28 -42.73 4.81
CA LEU A 6 -34.51 -41.46 5.49
C LEU A 6 -33.63 -40.38 4.83
N SER A 7 -34.26 -39.42 4.16
CA SER A 7 -33.62 -38.20 3.67
C SER A 7 -33.40 -37.23 4.82
N ILE A 8 -32.14 -36.98 5.17
CA ILE A 8 -31.74 -35.92 6.11
C ILE A 8 -31.73 -34.60 5.34
N GLY A 9 -32.76 -33.78 5.54
CA GLY A 9 -32.79 -32.41 5.03
C GLY A 9 -31.80 -31.54 5.80
N ALA A 10 -30.78 -31.02 5.12
CA ALA A 10 -29.90 -30.01 5.67
C ALA A 10 -30.66 -28.68 5.79
N LEU A 11 -31.00 -28.30 7.03
CA LEU A 11 -31.58 -27.00 7.34
C LEU A 11 -30.44 -25.96 7.26
N ILE A 12 -30.38 -25.22 6.15
CA ILE A 12 -29.49 -24.06 6.02
C ILE A 12 -30.06 -22.96 6.91
N PHE A 13 -29.48 -22.80 8.10
CA PHE A 13 -29.69 -21.61 8.93
C PHE A 13 -29.01 -20.43 8.25
N ILE A 14 -29.79 -19.64 7.52
CA ILE A 14 -29.36 -18.31 7.07
C ILE A 14 -29.29 -17.45 8.33
N CYS A 15 -28.11 -17.32 8.92
CA CYS A 15 -27.83 -16.26 9.87
C CYS A 15 -27.89 -14.93 9.08
N THR A 16 -29.03 -14.27 9.10
CA THR A 16 -29.14 -12.85 8.78
C THR A 16 -28.36 -12.08 9.84
N ALA A 17 -27.06 -11.90 9.61
CA ALA A 17 -26.29 -10.90 10.31
C ALA A 17 -27.01 -9.55 10.13
N CYS A 18 -27.33 -8.87 11.24
CA CYS A 18 -27.95 -7.56 11.24
C CYS A 18 -27.07 -6.57 10.46
N SER A 19 -27.36 -6.38 9.17
CA SER A 19 -26.79 -5.34 8.32
C SER A 19 -27.50 -4.01 8.58
N LYS A 20 -27.53 -3.55 9.84
CA LYS A 20 -27.88 -2.16 10.11
C LYS A 20 -26.62 -1.34 9.89
N THR A 21 -26.48 -0.79 8.68
CA THR A 21 -25.63 0.38 8.47
C THR A 21 -26.10 1.43 9.47
N PRO A 22 -25.26 1.92 10.40
CA PRO A 22 -25.72 2.95 11.32
C PRO A 22 -26.12 4.17 10.51
N GLU A 23 -27.38 4.57 10.63
CA GLU A 23 -27.82 5.93 10.32
C GLU A 23 -26.90 6.89 11.08
N SER A 24 -26.45 7.95 10.39
CA SER A 24 -25.51 8.99 10.84
C SER A 24 -25.08 8.90 12.31
N VAL A 25 -23.81 8.53 12.55
CA VAL A 25 -23.26 8.49 13.90
C VAL A 25 -23.22 9.91 14.46
N GLU A 26 -24.17 10.25 15.32
CA GLU A 26 -24.12 11.50 16.08
C GLU A 26 -22.90 11.46 16.99
N VAL A 27 -21.94 12.35 16.73
CA VAL A 27 -20.71 12.42 17.53
C VAL A 27 -21.05 12.96 18.91
N SER A 28 -20.69 12.22 19.96
CA SER A 28 -20.97 12.64 21.34
C SER A 28 -20.28 13.97 21.69
N GLU A 29 -20.86 14.74 22.61
CA GLU A 29 -20.24 15.96 23.14
C GLU A 29 -18.86 15.69 23.77
N TYR A 30 -18.66 14.50 24.37
CA TYR A 30 -17.36 14.09 24.89
C TYR A 30 -16.31 13.97 23.78
N THR A 31 -16.65 13.34 22.66
CA THR A 31 -15.74 13.21 21.51
C THR A 31 -15.45 14.57 20.88
N LYS A 32 -16.46 15.44 20.74
CA LYS A 32 -16.27 16.80 20.24
C LYS A 32 -15.32 17.61 21.13
N SER A 33 -15.56 17.57 22.45
CA SER A 33 -14.72 18.24 23.45
C SER A 33 -13.28 17.72 23.43
N PHE A 34 -13.09 16.40 23.36
CA PHE A 34 -11.76 15.79 23.22
C PHE A 34 -11.03 16.29 21.98
N ILE A 35 -11.68 16.23 20.81
CA ILE A 35 -11.11 16.68 19.52
C ILE A 35 -10.77 18.18 19.56
N HIS A 36 -11.62 19.00 20.15
CA HIS A 36 -11.41 20.45 20.28
C HIS A 36 -10.19 20.78 21.15
N ASN A 37 -9.90 19.96 22.17
CA ASN A 37 -8.82 20.19 23.12
C ASN A 37 -7.47 19.62 22.68
N VAL A 38 -7.36 19.01 21.49
CA VAL A 38 -6.07 18.57 20.94
C VAL A 38 -5.23 19.80 20.58
N SER A 39 -4.14 20.01 21.30
CA SER A 39 -3.23 21.15 21.11
C SER A 39 -2.05 20.88 20.17
N LEU A 40 -1.73 19.60 19.94
CA LEU A 40 -0.65 19.19 19.03
C LEU A 40 -1.05 19.48 17.59
N LYS A 41 -0.09 19.93 16.78
CA LYS A 41 -0.25 20.30 15.37
C LYS A 41 0.89 19.72 14.56
N PHE A 42 0.65 19.49 13.26
CA PHE A 42 1.76 19.22 12.33
C PHE A 42 2.62 20.47 12.16
N ASP A 43 3.92 20.25 11.99
CA ASP A 43 4.82 21.34 11.66
C ASP A 43 4.60 21.75 10.19
N GLU A 44 4.75 23.04 9.92
CA GLU A 44 4.63 23.55 8.54
C GLU A 44 5.69 22.94 7.61
N ILE A 45 6.79 22.44 8.16
CA ILE A 45 7.82 21.72 7.40
C ILE A 45 7.27 20.42 6.82
N ASP A 46 6.40 19.68 7.52
CA ASP A 46 5.83 18.43 7.02
C ASP A 46 4.98 18.68 5.77
N LYS A 47 4.19 19.75 5.78
CA LYS A 47 3.36 20.17 4.63
C LYS A 47 4.21 20.58 3.44
N GLN A 48 5.31 21.28 3.68
CA GLN A 48 6.25 21.70 2.64
C GLN A 48 6.99 20.49 2.05
N GLU A 49 7.56 19.62 2.89
CA GLU A 49 8.30 18.44 2.45
C GLU A 49 7.40 17.41 1.78
N ALA A 50 6.13 17.30 2.20
CA ALA A 50 5.15 16.45 1.52
C ALA A 50 4.84 16.88 0.08
N THR A 51 5.14 18.11 -0.34
CA THR A 51 4.91 18.55 -1.73
C THR A 51 6.20 18.92 -2.47
N ARG A 52 7.31 18.97 -1.76
CA ARG A 52 8.62 19.32 -2.29
C ARG A 52 9.04 18.38 -3.43
N GLY A 53 9.49 18.97 -4.53
CA GLY A 53 10.02 18.22 -5.67
C GLY A 53 8.97 17.52 -6.52
N LEU A 54 7.67 17.84 -6.37
CA LEU A 54 6.62 17.31 -7.24
C LEU A 54 6.92 17.59 -8.73
N ILE A 55 7.07 16.54 -9.52
CA ILE A 55 7.24 16.61 -10.98
C ILE A 55 5.89 16.46 -11.67
N ALA A 56 5.11 15.46 -11.26
CA ALA A 56 3.83 15.14 -11.88
C ALA A 56 2.86 14.56 -10.85
N GLU A 57 1.69 15.17 -10.74
CA GLU A 57 0.58 14.69 -9.90
C GLU A 57 -0.21 13.59 -10.62
N ALA A 58 -0.54 12.51 -9.91
CA ALA A 58 -1.37 11.42 -10.43
C ALA A 58 -2.85 11.69 -10.12
N LYS A 59 -3.48 12.55 -10.93
CA LYS A 59 -4.89 12.91 -10.77
C LYS A 59 -5.82 11.72 -11.04
N SER A 60 -6.84 11.55 -10.19
CA SER A 60 -7.84 10.48 -10.30
C SER A 60 -7.22 9.09 -10.43
N LEU A 61 -6.22 8.80 -9.59
CA LEU A 61 -5.50 7.54 -9.63
C LEU A 61 -6.37 6.37 -9.17
N THR A 62 -6.79 5.55 -10.13
CA THR A 62 -7.43 4.26 -9.92
C THR A 62 -6.67 3.20 -10.72
N ILE A 63 -6.35 2.07 -10.10
CA ILE A 63 -5.59 0.97 -10.67
C ILE A 63 -6.47 -0.27 -10.62
N ASN A 64 -6.66 -0.90 -11.78
CA ASN A 64 -7.48 -2.09 -11.93
C ASN A 64 -6.62 -3.29 -12.31
N ASP A 65 -7.07 -4.49 -11.94
CA ASP A 65 -6.51 -5.73 -12.46
C ASP A 65 -6.96 -5.97 -13.92
N ASN A 66 -6.46 -7.06 -14.51
CA ASN A 66 -6.79 -7.45 -15.89
C ASN A 66 -8.25 -7.89 -16.10
N LYS A 67 -9.04 -8.05 -15.02
CA LYS A 67 -10.46 -8.37 -15.04
C LYS A 67 -11.33 -7.14 -14.75
N GLY A 68 -10.72 -5.97 -14.53
CA GLY A 68 -11.42 -4.73 -14.22
C GLY A 68 -11.78 -4.55 -12.75
N LYS A 69 -11.31 -5.43 -11.85
CA LYS A 69 -11.46 -5.24 -10.40
C LYS A 69 -10.54 -4.12 -9.95
N VAL A 70 -11.04 -3.20 -9.12
CA VAL A 70 -10.23 -2.15 -8.49
C VAL A 70 -9.25 -2.78 -7.50
N VAL A 71 -7.95 -2.54 -7.70
CA VAL A 71 -6.84 -2.95 -6.83
C VAL A 71 -6.42 -1.81 -5.91
N TRP A 72 -6.47 -0.58 -6.43
CA TRP A 72 -6.16 0.65 -5.71
C TRP A 72 -7.03 1.79 -6.24
N ASP A 73 -7.58 2.61 -5.34
CA ASP A 73 -8.32 3.81 -5.73
C ASP A 73 -8.03 4.96 -4.78
N MET A 74 -7.12 5.85 -5.19
CA MET A 74 -6.83 7.07 -4.44
C MET A 74 -7.95 8.10 -4.60
N SER A 75 -8.75 8.02 -5.68
CA SER A 75 -9.83 8.98 -5.93
C SER A 75 -10.97 8.88 -4.90
N ALA A 76 -11.14 7.68 -4.30
CA ALA A 76 -12.06 7.44 -3.19
C ALA A 76 -11.79 8.34 -1.97
N TYR A 77 -10.56 8.84 -1.82
CA TYR A 77 -10.16 9.73 -0.72
C TYR A 77 -10.36 11.23 -1.01
N SER A 78 -11.05 11.59 -2.09
CA SER A 78 -11.34 12.99 -2.46
C SER A 78 -12.06 13.80 -1.37
N PHE A 79 -12.73 13.14 -0.42
CA PHE A 79 -13.33 13.80 0.74
C PHE A 79 -12.30 14.50 1.66
N LEU A 80 -11.02 14.11 1.60
CA LEU A 80 -9.95 14.74 2.37
C LEU A 80 -9.63 16.18 1.91
N GLN A 81 -10.12 16.60 0.75
CA GLN A 81 -10.01 18.00 0.27
C GLN A 81 -11.01 18.93 0.96
N LYS A 82 -11.96 18.39 1.74
CA LYS A 82 -12.97 19.15 2.49
C LYS A 82 -12.49 19.44 3.91
N GLU A 83 -13.28 20.22 4.63
CA GLU A 83 -13.06 20.47 6.05
C GLU A 83 -13.10 19.16 6.86
N LYS A 84 -12.27 19.10 7.90
CA LYS A 84 -12.21 17.96 8.81
C LYS A 84 -13.57 17.71 9.47
N PRO A 85 -14.11 16.48 9.42
CA PRO A 85 -15.36 16.16 10.09
C PRO A 85 -15.17 16.10 11.62
N GLN A 86 -16.28 16.12 12.35
CA GLN A 86 -16.29 15.90 13.80
C GLN A 86 -15.97 14.44 14.19
N THR A 87 -16.03 13.52 13.22
CA THR A 87 -15.76 12.09 13.38
C THR A 87 -14.27 11.73 13.27
N ALA A 88 -13.40 12.67 12.89
CA ALA A 88 -11.98 12.43 12.69
C ALA A 88 -11.10 13.21 13.67
N HIS A 89 -10.09 12.53 14.21
CA HIS A 89 -9.03 13.14 15.00
C HIS A 89 -8.23 14.15 14.14
N PRO A 90 -7.92 15.37 14.63
CA PRO A 90 -7.27 16.41 13.84
C PRO A 90 -5.94 15.99 13.24
N LEU A 91 -5.06 15.39 14.03
CA LEU A 91 -3.77 14.91 13.52
C LEU A 91 -3.90 13.76 12.51
N LEU A 92 -4.88 12.87 12.68
CA LEU A 92 -5.07 11.79 11.73
C LEU A 92 -5.59 12.33 10.40
N TRP A 93 -6.45 13.36 10.45
CA TRP A 93 -6.94 14.03 9.25
C TRP A 93 -5.82 14.76 8.50
N GLU A 94 -4.97 15.50 9.21
CA GLU A 94 -3.83 16.18 8.61
C GLU A 94 -2.83 15.17 8.01
N MET A 95 -2.50 14.08 8.74
CA MET A 95 -1.68 12.99 8.21
C MET A 95 -2.31 12.39 6.94
N ALA A 96 -3.64 12.18 6.96
CA ALA A 96 -4.36 11.69 5.80
C ALA A 96 -4.26 12.66 4.62
N GLN A 97 -4.34 13.97 4.83
CA GLN A 97 -4.15 14.94 3.75
C GLN A 97 -2.74 14.87 3.17
N LEU A 98 -1.71 14.74 4.01
CA LEU A 98 -0.31 14.60 3.56
C LEU A 98 -0.10 13.32 2.75
N ASN A 99 -0.68 12.20 3.19
CA ASN A 99 -0.65 10.91 2.50
C ASN A 99 -1.52 10.87 1.22
N ALA A 100 -2.36 11.88 0.97
CA ALA A 100 -3.27 11.95 -0.19
C ALA A 100 -2.68 12.78 -1.34
N THR A 101 -1.37 12.72 -1.54
CA THR A 101 -0.62 13.47 -2.57
C THR A 101 0.02 12.55 -3.60
N PRO A 102 -0.77 11.75 -4.37
CA PRO A 102 -0.24 10.75 -5.27
C PRO A 102 0.55 11.41 -6.42
N GLY A 103 1.76 10.92 -6.71
CA GLY A 103 2.56 11.53 -7.76
C GLY A 103 4.00 11.06 -7.83
N LEU A 104 4.73 11.66 -8.76
CA LEU A 104 6.16 11.50 -8.98
C LEU A 104 6.89 12.72 -8.39
N TYR A 105 7.84 12.45 -7.52
CA TYR A 105 8.63 13.45 -6.80
C TYR A 105 10.11 13.24 -7.08
N GLN A 106 10.85 14.34 -7.24
CA GLN A 106 12.31 14.35 -7.20
C GLN A 106 12.75 14.65 -5.76
N VAL A 107 13.38 13.67 -5.12
CA VAL A 107 13.94 13.84 -3.77
C VAL A 107 15.19 14.71 -3.86
N VAL A 108 16.12 14.28 -4.72
CA VAL A 108 17.33 15.01 -5.11
C VAL A 108 17.66 14.66 -6.56
N HIS A 109 18.65 15.31 -7.16
CA HIS A 109 19.05 14.97 -8.53
C HIS A 109 19.39 13.48 -8.67
N GLY A 110 18.73 12.82 -9.63
CA GLY A 110 18.91 11.39 -9.89
C GLY A 110 18.17 10.45 -8.94
N ILE A 111 17.43 10.95 -7.94
CA ILE A 111 16.61 10.12 -7.03
C ILE A 111 15.16 10.61 -7.05
N TYR A 112 14.28 9.68 -7.38
CA TYR A 112 12.86 9.93 -7.55
C TYR A 112 12.04 9.00 -6.66
N GLN A 113 10.84 9.42 -6.28
CA GLN A 113 9.87 8.59 -5.59
C GLN A 113 8.50 8.70 -6.25
N ILE A 114 7.84 7.56 -6.39
CA ILE A 114 6.44 7.44 -6.74
C ILE A 114 5.69 7.12 -5.45
N ARG A 115 4.75 8.00 -5.09
CA ARG A 115 4.04 7.96 -3.80
C ARG A 115 2.54 7.91 -4.03
N GLY A 116 1.80 7.27 -3.11
CA GLY A 116 0.34 7.18 -3.17
C GLY A 116 -0.22 6.24 -4.24
N PHE A 117 0.62 5.39 -4.84
CA PHE A 117 0.19 4.31 -5.74
C PHE A 117 -0.10 3.00 -4.98
N ASP A 118 0.30 2.94 -3.71
CA ASP A 118 0.11 1.85 -2.77
C ASP A 118 0.30 2.44 -1.35
N ILE A 119 0.36 1.59 -0.32
CA ILE A 119 0.73 2.00 1.05
C ILE A 119 2.19 2.48 1.13
N ALA A 120 3.09 1.80 0.42
CA ALA A 120 4.51 2.12 0.39
C ALA A 120 4.87 3.05 -0.79
N ASN A 121 6.10 3.54 -0.77
CA ASN A 121 6.69 4.31 -1.87
C ASN A 121 7.56 3.41 -2.74
N MET A 122 7.57 3.66 -4.05
CA MET A 122 8.58 3.10 -4.96
C MET A 122 9.66 4.17 -5.18
N THR A 123 10.91 3.87 -4.82
CA THR A 123 12.02 4.78 -5.07
C THR A 123 12.79 4.35 -6.31
N ILE A 124 13.21 5.30 -7.14
CA ILE A 124 13.96 5.03 -8.37
C ILE A 124 15.21 5.90 -8.41
N ILE A 125 16.36 5.26 -8.56
CA ILE A 125 17.67 5.88 -8.59
C ILE A 125 18.26 5.77 -9.99
N GLU A 126 18.79 6.87 -10.50
CA GLU A 126 19.47 6.94 -11.78
C GLU A 126 20.85 6.30 -11.70
N GLY A 127 21.00 5.15 -12.36
CA GLY A 127 22.30 4.53 -12.62
C GLY A 127 22.94 5.01 -13.92
N LYS A 128 24.20 4.64 -14.10
CA LYS A 128 24.97 4.93 -15.33
C LYS A 128 24.33 4.32 -16.58
N THR A 129 23.84 3.08 -16.47
CA THR A 129 23.32 2.28 -17.59
C THR A 129 21.82 2.00 -17.50
N GLY A 130 21.18 2.31 -16.38
CA GLY A 130 19.81 1.88 -16.10
C GLY A 130 19.23 2.49 -14.83
N TRP A 131 18.01 2.09 -14.51
CA TRP A 131 17.32 2.43 -13.27
C TRP A 131 17.60 1.37 -12.20
N ILE A 132 17.80 1.83 -10.97
CA ILE A 132 17.79 1.00 -9.77
C ILE A 132 16.47 1.29 -9.07
N VAL A 133 15.64 0.26 -8.88
CA VAL A 133 14.36 0.39 -8.18
C VAL A 133 14.56 -0.07 -6.74
N VAL A 134 14.13 0.74 -5.78
CA VAL A 134 14.12 0.37 -4.36
C VAL A 134 12.68 0.25 -3.93
N ASP A 135 12.34 -0.97 -3.52
CA ASP A 135 11.01 -1.46 -3.18
C ASP A 135 10.00 -1.39 -4.33
N THR A 136 9.15 -2.41 -4.41
CA THR A 136 8.30 -2.65 -5.59
C THR A 136 6.82 -2.68 -5.27
N LEU A 137 6.40 -2.00 -4.20
CA LEU A 137 4.99 -1.92 -3.77
C LEU A 137 4.38 -3.29 -3.44
N THR A 138 3.11 -3.30 -3.06
CA THR A 138 2.43 -4.50 -2.55
C THR A 138 2.02 -5.44 -3.67
N THR A 139 1.59 -4.93 -4.83
CA THR A 139 1.01 -5.76 -5.90
C THR A 139 1.65 -5.49 -7.26
N LYS A 140 1.57 -6.47 -8.17
CA LYS A 140 2.09 -6.34 -9.54
C LYS A 140 1.44 -5.16 -10.26
N GLU A 141 0.14 -4.98 -10.04
CA GLU A 141 -0.66 -3.93 -10.68
C GLU A 141 -0.23 -2.54 -10.21
N THR A 142 -0.03 -2.33 -8.90
CA THR A 142 0.44 -1.04 -8.37
C THR A 142 1.86 -0.74 -8.81
N ALA A 143 2.75 -1.72 -8.77
CA ALA A 143 4.13 -1.59 -9.24
C ALA A 143 4.21 -1.22 -10.72
N MET A 144 3.44 -1.91 -11.57
CA MET A 144 3.38 -1.64 -13.01
C MET A 144 2.86 -0.23 -13.27
N ALA A 145 1.75 0.16 -12.63
CA ALA A 145 1.17 1.49 -12.78
C ALA A 145 2.12 2.61 -12.33
N ALA A 146 2.80 2.43 -11.19
CA ALA A 146 3.78 3.37 -10.66
C ALA A 146 4.97 3.53 -11.61
N PHE A 147 5.53 2.42 -12.08
CA PHE A 147 6.68 2.45 -12.99
C PHE A 147 6.31 2.98 -14.39
N ASP A 148 5.12 2.69 -14.88
CA ASP A 148 4.59 3.28 -16.12
C ASP A 148 4.38 4.79 -15.99
N PHE A 149 3.88 5.25 -14.84
CA PHE A 149 3.75 6.68 -14.54
C PHE A 149 5.13 7.36 -14.51
N PHE A 150 6.12 6.74 -13.88
CA PHE A 150 7.49 7.22 -13.90
C PHE A 150 8.06 7.33 -15.33
N LYS A 151 7.97 6.26 -16.13
CA LYS A 151 8.50 6.21 -17.50
C LYS A 151 7.93 7.27 -18.43
N LYS A 152 6.73 7.80 -18.17
CA LYS A 152 6.13 8.90 -18.96
C LYS A 152 6.82 10.24 -18.73
N ASN A 153 7.52 10.41 -17.62
CA ASN A 153 8.08 11.69 -17.17
C ASN A 153 9.62 11.75 -17.27
N VAL A 154 10.29 10.65 -17.61
CA VAL A 154 11.76 10.56 -17.65
C VAL A 154 12.28 9.87 -18.91
N LYS A 155 13.60 9.86 -19.08
CA LYS A 155 14.27 9.13 -20.18
C LYS A 155 14.05 7.61 -20.03
N LYS A 156 13.84 6.94 -21.16
CA LYS A 156 13.75 5.47 -21.19
C LYS A 156 15.13 4.86 -20.92
N LYS A 157 15.24 4.13 -19.81
CA LYS A 157 16.38 3.27 -19.48
C LYS A 157 15.84 1.92 -18.95
N PRO A 158 16.58 0.81 -19.10
CA PRO A 158 16.18 -0.47 -18.52
C PRO A 158 16.33 -0.46 -17.00
N ILE A 159 15.59 -1.33 -16.31
CA ILE A 159 15.89 -1.67 -14.92
C ILE A 159 17.15 -2.55 -14.92
N VAL A 160 18.13 -2.20 -14.10
CA VAL A 160 19.38 -2.96 -13.95
C VAL A 160 19.53 -3.57 -12.56
N ALA A 161 18.87 -3.01 -11.55
CA ALA A 161 18.84 -3.58 -10.22
C ALA A 161 17.54 -3.28 -9.49
N ILE A 162 17.19 -4.16 -8.55
CA ILE A 162 16.11 -4.01 -7.58
C ILE A 162 16.72 -4.18 -6.19
N ILE A 163 16.33 -3.33 -5.25
CA ILE A 163 16.68 -3.43 -3.84
C ILE A 163 15.38 -3.65 -3.07
N PHE A 164 15.30 -4.72 -2.29
CA PHE A 164 14.30 -4.87 -1.25
C PHE A 164 14.90 -4.40 0.07
N THR A 165 14.29 -3.39 0.68
CA THR A 165 14.81 -2.82 1.92
C THR A 165 14.60 -3.74 3.12
N HIS A 166 13.46 -4.43 3.17
CA HIS A 166 13.13 -5.40 4.22
C HIS A 166 12.04 -6.39 3.76
N SER A 167 11.67 -7.32 4.63
CA SER A 167 10.87 -8.52 4.33
C SER A 167 9.35 -8.36 4.46
N HIS A 168 8.81 -7.13 4.43
CA HIS A 168 7.34 -6.93 4.37
C HIS A 168 6.84 -6.83 2.92
N ILE A 169 5.62 -7.31 2.69
CA ILE A 169 5.05 -7.53 1.35
C ILE A 169 4.88 -6.25 0.54
N ASP A 170 4.67 -5.10 1.17
CA ASP A 170 4.57 -3.79 0.53
C ASP A 170 5.91 -3.32 -0.08
N HIS A 171 7.01 -4.02 0.19
CA HIS A 171 8.34 -3.70 -0.33
C HIS A 171 8.80 -4.62 -1.46
N PHE A 172 8.24 -5.81 -1.62
CA PHE A 172 8.64 -6.76 -2.67
C PHE A 172 7.48 -7.33 -3.50
N GLY A 173 6.24 -7.20 -3.01
CA GLY A 173 5.07 -7.91 -3.51
C GLY A 173 4.77 -7.65 -4.99
N GLY A 174 5.08 -6.45 -5.48
CA GLY A 174 4.84 -6.07 -6.88
C GLY A 174 5.98 -6.33 -7.86
N VAL A 175 7.06 -7.01 -7.46
CA VAL A 175 8.27 -7.12 -8.29
C VAL A 175 8.03 -7.65 -9.70
N LEU A 176 7.19 -8.68 -9.88
CA LEU A 176 6.90 -9.24 -11.20
C LEU A 176 5.94 -8.38 -12.04
N GLY A 177 5.51 -7.22 -11.55
CA GLY A 177 4.82 -6.20 -12.34
C GLY A 177 5.78 -5.37 -13.19
N ILE A 178 7.07 -5.33 -12.84
CA ILE A 178 8.07 -4.45 -13.50
C ILE A 178 9.25 -5.21 -14.10
N VAL A 179 9.44 -6.48 -13.72
CA VAL A 179 10.48 -7.38 -14.27
C VAL A 179 9.93 -8.78 -14.49
N THR A 180 10.67 -9.62 -15.23
CA THR A 180 10.33 -11.03 -15.39
C THR A 180 11.21 -11.91 -14.52
N GLU A 181 10.70 -13.07 -14.07
CA GLU A 181 11.53 -14.07 -13.40
C GLU A 181 12.75 -14.48 -14.24
N ASN A 182 12.58 -14.54 -15.56
CA ASN A 182 13.65 -14.95 -16.47
C ASN A 182 14.78 -13.91 -16.51
N ASP A 183 14.49 -12.62 -16.39
CA ASP A 183 15.53 -11.59 -16.33
C ASP A 183 16.33 -11.66 -15.03
N VAL A 184 15.68 -12.02 -13.92
CA VAL A 184 16.34 -12.24 -12.63
C VAL A 184 17.17 -13.53 -12.65
N LYS A 185 16.60 -14.65 -13.08
CA LYS A 185 17.28 -15.97 -13.15
C LYS A 185 18.52 -15.93 -14.05
N ASN A 186 18.44 -15.21 -15.17
CA ASN A 186 19.58 -15.02 -16.07
C ASN A 186 20.53 -13.90 -15.64
N LYS A 187 20.37 -13.35 -14.42
CA LYS A 187 21.20 -12.28 -13.84
C LYS A 187 21.31 -11.03 -14.72
N LYS A 188 20.30 -10.75 -15.54
CA LYS A 188 20.20 -9.48 -16.28
C LYS A 188 19.84 -8.33 -15.35
N ILE A 189 19.13 -8.65 -14.26
CA ILE A 189 18.74 -7.71 -13.21
C ILE A 189 19.29 -8.23 -11.89
N THR A 190 20.06 -7.40 -11.20
CA THR A 190 20.56 -7.73 -9.86
C THR A 190 19.47 -7.44 -8.83
N VAL A 191 19.07 -8.44 -8.07
CA VAL A 191 18.16 -8.28 -6.92
C VAL A 191 19.00 -8.32 -5.65
N ILE A 192 18.89 -7.29 -4.81
CA ILE A 192 19.65 -7.08 -3.59
C ILE A 192 18.69 -7.03 -2.41
N ALA A 193 18.98 -7.75 -1.33
CA ALA A 193 18.20 -7.69 -0.09
C ALA A 193 19.09 -7.93 1.14
N PRO A 194 18.63 -7.63 2.36
CA PRO A 194 19.32 -8.05 3.58
C PRO A 194 19.49 -9.57 3.67
N LYS A 195 20.57 -10.03 4.31
CA LYS A 195 20.71 -11.43 4.69
C LYS A 195 19.52 -11.84 5.58
N GLY A 196 18.94 -13.00 5.31
CA GLY A 196 17.74 -13.51 5.99
C GLY A 196 16.42 -13.09 5.33
N PHE A 197 16.43 -12.20 4.32
CA PHE A 197 15.20 -11.72 3.66
C PHE A 197 14.22 -12.83 3.27
N MET A 198 14.70 -13.89 2.60
CA MET A 198 13.82 -14.99 2.15
C MET A 198 13.30 -15.82 3.32
N GLU A 199 14.06 -15.97 4.40
CA GLU A 199 13.59 -16.71 5.58
C GLU A 199 12.45 -15.93 6.25
N GLU A 200 12.64 -14.62 6.47
CA GLU A 200 11.66 -13.78 7.14
C GLU A 200 10.41 -13.51 6.30
N ALA A 201 10.58 -13.25 5.00
CA ALA A 201 9.43 -13.05 4.10
C ALA A 201 8.53 -14.29 4.03
N PHE A 202 9.08 -15.50 4.25
CA PHE A 202 8.30 -16.74 4.33
C PHE A 202 7.78 -17.03 5.74
N SER A 203 8.62 -16.89 6.77
CA SER A 203 8.28 -17.24 8.17
C SER A 203 7.08 -16.42 8.66
N GLU A 204 7.10 -15.12 8.37
CA GLU A 204 6.07 -14.15 8.78
C GLU A 204 4.71 -14.46 8.15
N ASN A 205 4.71 -14.96 6.91
CA ASN A 205 3.50 -15.07 6.10
C ASN A 205 2.90 -16.47 6.03
N ILE A 206 3.49 -17.49 6.67
CA ILE A 206 3.01 -18.88 6.57
C ILE A 206 2.54 -19.42 7.91
N LEU A 207 3.37 -19.38 8.96
CA LEU A 207 3.06 -20.08 10.21
C LEU A 207 1.83 -19.49 10.91
N LEU A 208 1.69 -18.17 10.91
CA LEU A 208 0.61 -17.43 11.55
C LEU A 208 -0.29 -16.69 10.56
N ALA A 209 -0.21 -17.06 9.28
CA ALA A 209 -0.84 -16.36 8.16
C ALA A 209 -2.32 -16.03 8.41
N ASN A 210 -3.10 -17.02 8.85
CA ASN A 210 -4.54 -16.86 9.08
C ASN A 210 -4.83 -15.87 10.22
N ALA A 211 -4.15 -16.03 11.36
CA ALA A 211 -4.34 -15.16 12.51
C ALA A 211 -3.89 -13.72 12.23
N MET A 212 -2.76 -13.56 11.52
CA MET A 212 -2.24 -12.26 11.12
C MET A 212 -3.14 -11.60 10.08
N ALA A 213 -3.57 -12.31 9.04
CA ALA A 213 -4.46 -11.79 8.02
C ALA A 213 -5.79 -11.31 8.63
N ARG A 214 -6.43 -12.13 9.48
CA ARG A 214 -7.69 -11.73 10.13
C ARG A 214 -7.52 -10.50 11.03
N ARG A 215 -6.37 -10.32 11.69
CA ARG A 215 -6.09 -9.11 12.49
C ARG A 215 -5.75 -7.91 11.62
N ALA A 216 -5.08 -8.13 10.50
CA ALA A 216 -4.74 -7.09 9.54
C ALA A 216 -5.99 -6.44 8.91
N GLU A 217 -7.05 -7.21 8.69
CA GLU A 217 -8.35 -6.67 8.22
C GLU A 217 -8.88 -5.55 9.13
N TYR A 218 -8.76 -5.72 10.46
CA TYR A 218 -9.13 -4.69 11.43
C TYR A 218 -8.12 -3.55 11.47
N GLN A 219 -6.82 -3.86 11.45
CA GLN A 219 -5.75 -2.87 11.53
C GLN A 219 -5.80 -1.88 10.36
N PHE A 220 -6.03 -2.37 9.15
CA PHE A 220 -6.09 -1.56 7.93
C PHE A 220 -7.51 -1.10 7.57
N GLY A 221 -8.53 -1.56 8.31
CA GLY A 221 -9.93 -1.23 8.07
C GLY A 221 -10.43 -1.68 6.70
N GLN A 222 -10.04 -2.87 6.23
CA GLN A 222 -10.31 -3.33 4.85
C GLN A 222 -11.80 -3.45 4.53
N ASP A 223 -12.63 -3.74 5.53
CA ASP A 223 -14.08 -3.86 5.39
C ASP A 223 -14.84 -2.54 5.70
N LEU A 224 -14.12 -1.47 6.05
CA LEU A 224 -14.74 -0.17 6.31
C LEU A 224 -14.88 0.63 5.01
N PRO A 225 -15.99 1.39 4.84
CA PRO A 225 -16.11 2.29 3.70
C PRO A 225 -15.06 3.39 3.80
N ILE A 226 -14.37 3.67 2.69
CA ILE A 226 -13.49 4.83 2.53
C ILE A 226 -14.36 6.10 2.62
N SER A 227 -14.34 6.75 3.79
CA SER A 227 -15.28 7.83 4.12
C SER A 227 -14.89 8.57 5.40
N PRO A 228 -15.42 9.79 5.64
CA PRO A 228 -15.25 10.53 6.90
C PRO A 228 -15.63 9.78 8.19
N THR A 229 -16.44 8.72 8.09
CA THR A 229 -16.92 7.89 9.20
C THR A 229 -16.34 6.48 9.22
N GLY A 230 -15.44 6.16 8.30
CA GLY A 230 -14.86 4.83 8.13
C GLY A 230 -13.34 4.89 8.01
N GLN A 231 -12.81 4.24 6.97
CA GLN A 231 -11.37 4.22 6.71
C GLN A 231 -10.93 5.58 6.14
N ILE A 232 -9.94 6.21 6.78
CA ILE A 232 -9.38 7.51 6.33
C ILE A 232 -7.88 7.47 6.02
N ASP A 233 -7.10 6.67 6.78
CA ASP A 233 -5.67 6.51 6.63
C ASP A 233 -5.16 5.38 7.55
N SER A 234 -3.95 4.87 7.28
CA SER A 234 -3.25 3.87 8.11
C SER A 234 -1.96 4.43 8.75
N GLY A 235 -1.77 5.76 8.72
CA GLY A 235 -0.62 6.47 9.29
C GLY A 235 0.55 6.54 8.30
N ILE A 236 1.08 5.39 7.88
CA ILE A 236 2.21 5.33 6.93
C ILE A 236 1.81 5.54 5.47
N GLY A 237 0.51 5.45 5.18
CA GLY A 237 -0.10 5.53 3.86
C GLY A 237 -1.61 5.31 3.98
N LYS A 238 -2.33 5.28 2.86
CA LYS A 238 -3.81 5.18 2.88
C LYS A 238 -4.29 3.85 3.45
N THR A 239 -4.07 2.76 2.72
CA THR A 239 -4.38 1.37 3.06
C THR A 239 -3.51 0.47 2.20
N ALA A 240 -3.56 -0.85 2.37
CA ALA A 240 -2.82 -1.80 1.52
C ALA A 240 -3.61 -2.11 0.23
N ALA A 241 -2.93 -2.09 -0.91
CA ALA A 241 -3.54 -2.48 -2.18
C ALA A 241 -3.89 -3.98 -2.21
N GLN A 242 -4.98 -4.33 -2.90
CA GLN A 242 -5.51 -5.70 -2.95
C GLN A 242 -5.43 -6.29 -4.36
N GLY A 243 -4.30 -6.93 -4.67
CA GLY A 243 -4.00 -7.41 -6.02
C GLY A 243 -3.16 -8.68 -6.02
N SER A 244 -2.39 -8.86 -7.09
CA SER A 244 -1.56 -10.05 -7.27
C SER A 244 -0.19 -9.85 -6.63
N TYR A 245 0.21 -10.76 -5.73
CA TYR A 245 1.53 -10.75 -5.11
C TYR A 245 2.58 -11.54 -5.91
N SER A 246 3.83 -11.21 -5.68
CA SER A 246 5.01 -11.91 -6.21
C SER A 246 6.22 -11.69 -5.31
N ILE A 247 7.20 -12.55 -5.47
CA ILE A 247 8.52 -12.43 -4.85
C ILE A 247 9.53 -13.02 -5.83
N VAL A 248 10.77 -12.53 -5.79
CA VAL A 248 11.90 -13.11 -6.50
C VAL A 248 13.05 -13.28 -5.51
N GLU A 249 13.85 -14.33 -5.70
CA GLU A 249 14.99 -14.59 -4.83
C GLU A 249 16.09 -13.51 -5.03
N PRO A 250 16.63 -12.94 -3.94
CA PRO A 250 17.77 -12.03 -4.02
C PRO A 250 18.99 -12.72 -4.64
N THR A 251 19.57 -12.08 -5.65
CA THR A 251 20.83 -12.54 -6.28
C THR A 251 22.07 -12.15 -5.47
N VAL A 252 21.93 -11.14 -4.60
CA VAL A 252 22.96 -10.62 -3.71
C VAL A 252 22.31 -10.35 -2.36
N THR A 253 22.99 -10.74 -1.28
CA THR A 253 22.56 -10.40 0.08
C THR A 253 23.57 -9.47 0.75
N VAL A 254 23.07 -8.58 1.59
CA VAL A 254 23.88 -7.68 2.43
C VAL A 254 23.87 -8.20 3.86
N ASP A 255 25.02 -8.59 4.39
CA ASP A 255 25.15 -9.23 5.70
C ASP A 255 25.96 -8.41 6.73
N THR A 256 26.54 -7.31 6.29
CA THR A 256 27.38 -6.43 7.10
C THR A 256 27.13 -4.98 6.69
N THR A 257 27.06 -4.09 7.67
CA THR A 257 27.09 -2.64 7.41
C THR A 257 28.55 -2.20 7.32
N PRO A 258 28.94 -1.42 6.29
CA PRO A 258 30.30 -0.89 6.18
C PRO A 258 30.60 0.23 7.19
N THR A 259 29.59 0.69 7.95
CA THR A 259 29.74 1.64 9.05
C THR A 259 30.50 0.98 10.20
N LYS A 260 31.73 1.45 10.43
CA LYS A 260 32.47 1.23 11.68
C LYS A 260 31.94 2.14 12.77
#